data_AF-A0A838QD36-F1
#
_entry.id   AF-A0A838QD36-F1
#
_cell.length_a   1.000
_cell.length_b   1.000
_cell.length_c   1.000
_cell.angle_alpha   90.00
_cell.angle_beta   90.00
_cell.angle_gamma   90.00
#
_symmetry.space_group_name_H-M   'P 1'
#
loop_
_entity.id
_entity.type
_entity.pdbx_description
1 polymer ?
#
loop_
_entity_poly.entity_id
_entity_poly.type
_entity_poly.pdbx_seq_one_letter_code
_entity_poly.pdbx_strand_id
1 'polypeptide(L)'
;METRTHEITSPATHPPRSSGSTARTQMHYARQGEITDAMRFVAEREELTPELVRDEIAIGRLIIPANIRHLAGALEPMCIGKVSRVKINANIGNSAVSSDID
;
A
#
# COMPACT_ATOMS: atom_id res chain seq x y z
N MET A 1 -46.36 -23.73 9.96
CA MET A 1 -45.32 -24.39 9.14
C MET A 1 -44.21 -23.36 8.93
N GLU A 2 -43.40 -23.15 9.97
CA GLU A 2 -42.28 -22.22 9.99
C GLU A 2 -41.29 -22.49 8.84
N THR A 3 -41.03 -21.48 8.03
CA THR A 3 -39.83 -21.43 7.19
C THR A 3 -38.78 -20.59 7.90
N ARG A 4 -37.75 -21.28 8.40
CA ARG A 4 -36.57 -20.74 9.07
C ARG A 4 -35.96 -19.55 8.30
N THR A 5 -35.81 -18.43 9.01
CA THR A 5 -34.86 -17.38 8.68
C THR A 5 -33.46 -17.99 8.63
N HIS A 6 -32.83 -18.01 7.46
CA HIS A 6 -31.41 -18.36 7.36
C HIS A 6 -30.59 -17.19 7.92
N GLU A 7 -30.04 -17.38 9.12
CA GLU A 7 -28.99 -16.54 9.70
C GLU A 7 -27.82 -16.43 8.72
N ILE A 8 -27.51 -15.20 8.32
CA ILE A 8 -26.28 -14.88 7.60
C ILE A 8 -25.13 -14.99 8.61
N THR A 9 -24.46 -16.14 8.64
CA THR A 9 -23.19 -16.30 9.36
C THR A 9 -22.11 -15.49 8.62
N SER A 10 -21.83 -14.27 9.11
CA SER A 10 -20.53 -13.64 8.92
C SER A 10 -19.67 -14.02 10.12
N PRO A 11 -18.45 -14.52 9.91
CA PRO A 11 -17.35 -13.58 10.05
C PRO A 11 -16.23 -13.85 9.05
N ALA A 12 -16.01 -12.92 8.13
CA ALA A 12 -14.67 -12.78 7.56
C ALA A 12 -13.74 -12.34 8.70
N THR A 13 -12.90 -13.27 9.16
CA THR A 13 -11.84 -13.06 10.14
C THR A 13 -10.92 -11.94 9.67
N HIS A 14 -11.16 -10.73 10.17
CA HIS A 14 -10.24 -9.62 9.97
C HIS A 14 -8.90 -9.97 10.67
N PRO A 15 -7.77 -10.03 9.95
CA PRO A 15 -6.48 -10.24 10.57
C PRO A 15 -6.21 -9.10 11.57
N PRO A 16 -5.49 -9.37 12.68
CA PRO A 16 -5.31 -8.39 13.74
C PRO A 16 -4.78 -7.06 13.19
N ARG A 17 -5.48 -5.96 13.54
CA ARG A 17 -4.90 -4.60 13.47
C ARG A 17 -3.72 -4.56 14.44
N SER A 18 -2.69 -3.74 14.19
CA SER A 18 -1.56 -3.65 15.14
C SER A 18 -2.08 -3.40 16.55
N SER A 19 -1.63 -4.23 17.48
CA SER A 19 -1.72 -4.01 18.91
C SER A 19 -0.78 -2.87 19.28
N GLY A 20 -1.17 -1.62 19.00
CA GLY A 20 -0.36 -0.44 19.30
C GLY A 20 -0.59 0.69 18.31
N SER A 21 -0.69 1.90 18.84
CA SER A 21 -0.94 3.18 18.18
C SER A 21 0.22 3.70 17.30
N THR A 22 1.15 2.86 16.90
CA THR A 22 2.29 3.27 16.07
C THR A 22 1.87 3.26 14.59
N ALA A 23 1.78 4.45 13.98
CA ALA A 23 1.53 4.57 12.56
C ALA A 23 2.69 3.95 11.76
N ARG A 24 2.47 2.77 11.15
CA ARG A 24 3.47 2.06 10.32
C ARG A 24 3.46 2.56 8.87
N THR A 25 3.50 3.86 8.67
CA THR A 25 3.49 4.46 7.33
C THR A 25 4.89 4.93 6.94
N GLN A 26 5.17 4.94 5.63
CA GLN A 26 6.45 5.43 5.12
C GLN A 26 6.70 6.90 5.50
N MET A 27 5.63 7.71 5.59
CA MET A 27 5.71 9.09 6.07
C MET A 27 6.08 9.20 7.55
N HIS A 28 5.62 8.28 8.40
CA HIS A 28 6.01 8.26 9.82
C HIS A 28 7.51 8.02 9.96
N TYR A 29 8.03 6.97 9.32
CA TYR A 29 9.46 6.64 9.33
C TYR A 29 10.31 7.77 8.73
N ALA A 30 9.89 8.32 7.60
CA ALA A 30 10.60 9.42 6.95
C ALA A 30 10.75 10.65 7.86
N ARG A 31 9.68 11.03 8.57
CA ARG A 31 9.69 12.16 9.51
C ARG A 31 10.54 11.90 10.76
N GLN A 32 10.83 10.64 11.08
CA GLN A 32 11.77 10.26 12.13
C GLN A 32 13.22 10.21 11.63
N GLY A 33 13.47 10.50 10.35
CA GLY A 33 14.78 10.41 9.73
C GLY A 33 15.18 8.99 9.31
N GLU A 34 14.29 8.01 9.48
CA GLU A 34 14.54 6.61 9.18
C GLU A 34 14.41 6.34 7.67
N ILE A 35 15.37 5.59 7.13
CA ILE A 35 15.35 5.09 5.76
C ILE A 35 14.94 3.61 5.82
N THR A 36 13.74 3.32 5.32
CA THR A 36 13.20 1.96 5.27
C THR A 36 13.74 1.18 4.05
N ASP A 37 13.56 -0.14 4.05
CA ASP A 37 13.96 -0.96 2.89
C ASP A 37 13.13 -0.65 1.64
N ALA A 38 11.87 -0.26 1.82
CA ALA A 38 11.04 0.23 0.72
C ALA A 38 11.61 1.51 0.10
N MET A 39 12.14 2.44 0.92
CA MET A 39 12.82 3.65 0.41
C MET A 39 14.10 3.30 -0.35
N ARG A 40 14.92 2.38 0.18
CA ARG A 40 16.13 1.90 -0.53
C ARG A 40 15.78 1.28 -1.88
N PHE A 41 14.79 0.40 -1.90
CA PHE A 41 14.35 -0.30 -3.12
C PHE A 41 13.90 0.69 -4.21
N VAL A 42 13.04 1.66 -3.87
CA VAL A 42 12.57 2.62 -4.88
C VAL A 42 13.63 3.64 -5.28
N ALA A 43 14.58 3.95 -4.39
CA ALA A 43 15.71 4.82 -4.69
C ALA A 43 16.60 4.19 -5.76
N GLU A 44 16.98 2.92 -5.57
CA GLU A 44 17.72 2.15 -6.58
C GLU A 44 16.96 2.08 -7.91
N ARG A 45 15.67 1.72 -7.86
CA ARG A 45 14.83 1.57 -9.06
C ARG A 45 14.70 2.86 -9.88
N GLU A 46 14.70 4.02 -9.22
CA GLU A 46 14.53 5.34 -9.84
C GLU A 46 15.84 6.10 -10.04
N GLU A 47 16.99 5.49 -9.75
CA GLU A 47 18.31 6.12 -9.83
C GLU A 47 18.42 7.39 -8.94
N LEU A 48 17.81 7.33 -7.76
CA LEU A 48 17.81 8.39 -6.74
C LEU A 48 18.60 7.96 -5.50
N THR A 49 18.93 8.92 -4.62
CA THR A 49 19.48 8.59 -3.30
C THR A 49 18.36 8.24 -2.30
N PRO A 50 18.58 7.29 -1.38
CA PRO A 50 17.62 6.97 -0.33
C PRO A 50 17.25 8.16 0.56
N GLU A 51 18.20 9.08 0.79
CA GLU A 51 17.99 10.31 1.56
C GLU A 51 17.04 11.27 0.85
N LEU A 52 17.17 11.44 -0.47
CA LEU A 52 16.25 12.26 -1.26
C LEU A 52 14.83 11.69 -1.21
N VAL A 53 14.70 10.37 -1.35
CA VAL A 53 13.40 9.69 -1.25
C VAL A 53 12.78 9.90 0.13
N ARG A 54 13.56 9.72 1.22
CA ARG A 54 13.11 9.99 2.58
C ARG A 54 12.64 11.44 2.74
N ASP A 55 13.44 12.40 2.30
CA ASP A 55 13.16 13.83 2.49
C ASP A 55 11.89 14.26 1.74
N GLU A 56 11.72 13.81 0.49
CA GLU A 56 10.51 14.07 -0.30
C GLU A 56 9.26 13.39 0.30
N ILE A 57 9.41 12.22 0.93
CA ILE A 57 8.32 11.57 1.68
C ILE A 57 7.99 12.35 2.96
N ALA A 58 9.00 12.80 3.71
CA ALA A 58 8.82 13.51 4.97
C ALA A 58 8.03 14.81 4.79
N ILE A 59 8.31 15.54 3.70
CA ILE A 59 7.60 16.77 3.30
C ILE A 59 6.31 16.52 2.49
N GLY A 60 5.98 15.25 2.18
CA GLY A 60 4.74 14.85 1.53
C GLY A 60 4.67 15.11 0.01
N ARG A 61 5.81 15.23 -0.66
CA ARG A 61 5.92 15.40 -2.12
C ARG A 61 6.19 14.11 -2.90
N LEU A 62 6.46 13.03 -2.16
CA LEU A 62 6.61 11.68 -2.68
C LEU A 62 5.91 10.69 -1.75
N ILE A 63 5.30 9.64 -2.31
CA ILE A 63 4.67 8.56 -1.56
C ILE A 63 5.16 7.21 -2.05
N ILE A 64 5.14 6.21 -1.16
CA ILE A 64 5.34 4.79 -1.50
C ILE A 64 4.09 4.05 -1.03
N PRO A 65 3.18 3.63 -1.95
CA PRO A 65 2.00 2.85 -1.61
C PRO A 65 2.37 1.41 -1.20
N ALA A 66 2.78 1.23 0.05
CA ALA A 66 3.24 -0.05 0.58
C ALA A 66 2.41 -0.48 1.80
N ASN A 67 1.17 -0.91 1.56
CA ASN A 67 0.39 -1.55 2.62
C ASN A 67 1.13 -2.80 3.12
N ILE A 68 1.33 -2.91 4.43
CA ILE A 68 2.08 -3.98 5.08
C ILE A 68 1.64 -5.40 4.66
N ARG A 69 0.35 -5.62 4.36
CA ARG A 69 -0.16 -6.93 3.96
C ARG A 69 0.23 -7.28 2.53
N HIS A 70 0.26 -6.28 1.65
CA HIS A 70 0.65 -6.48 0.25
C HIS A 70 2.18 -6.55 0.11
N LEU A 71 2.89 -5.75 0.91
CA LEU A 71 4.35 -5.73 0.97
C LEU A 71 4.96 -7.06 1.43
N ALA A 72 4.27 -7.79 2.32
CA ALA A 72 4.70 -9.12 2.76
C ALA A 72 4.53 -10.23 1.70
N GLY A 73 3.84 -9.93 0.59
CA GLY A 73 3.58 -10.86 -0.51
C GLY A 73 4.33 -10.47 -1.78
N ALA A 74 3.59 -10.23 -2.86
CA ALA A 74 4.12 -10.02 -4.21
C ALA A 74 4.32 -8.54 -4.60
N LEU A 75 4.11 -7.59 -3.69
CA LEU A 75 4.29 -6.18 -4.02
C LEU A 75 5.77 -5.85 -4.23
N GLU A 76 6.12 -5.45 -5.44
CA GLU A 76 7.34 -4.70 -5.70
C GLU A 76 7.11 -3.21 -5.40
N PRO A 77 7.83 -2.60 -4.45
CA PRO A 77 7.65 -1.20 -4.13
C PRO A 77 7.90 -0.27 -5.34
N MET A 78 7.11 0.80 -5.40
CA MET A 78 7.30 1.92 -6.32
C MET A 78 6.95 3.23 -5.62
N CYS A 79 7.55 4.33 -6.08
CA CYS A 79 7.25 5.66 -5.57
C CYS A 79 6.53 6.53 -6.60
N ILE A 80 5.69 7.43 -6.10
CA ILE A 80 4.93 8.41 -6.88
C ILE A 80 5.25 9.78 -6.31
N GLY A 81 5.81 10.68 -7.10
CA GLY A 81 6.15 12.02 -6.65
C GLY A 81 6.92 12.82 -7.68
N LYS A 82 7.23 14.08 -7.33
CA LYS A 82 7.81 15.06 -8.28
C LYS A 82 9.21 14.69 -8.78
N VAL A 83 9.99 13.98 -7.96
CA VAL A 83 11.39 13.61 -8.27
C VAL A 83 11.52 12.24 -8.93
N SER A 84 10.44 11.44 -9.02
CA SER A 84 10.46 10.13 -9.67
C SER A 84 9.96 10.22 -11.11
N ARG A 85 10.21 9.18 -11.91
CA ARG A 85 9.64 9.07 -13.26
C ARG A 85 8.12 9.09 -13.18
N VAL A 86 7.46 9.71 -14.16
CA VAL A 86 5.99 9.74 -14.25
C VAL A 86 5.43 8.32 -14.23
N LYS A 87 4.41 8.09 -13.39
CA LYS A 87 3.72 6.80 -13.25
C LYS A 87 2.35 6.88 -13.93
N ILE A 88 1.91 5.77 -14.52
CA ILE A 88 0.58 5.62 -15.11
C ILE A 88 -0.24 4.64 -14.28
N ASN A 89 -1.57 4.82 -14.25
CA ASN A 89 -2.50 3.92 -13.58
C ASN A 89 -3.49 3.37 -14.60
N ALA A 90 -3.81 2.08 -14.49
CA ALA A 90 -4.82 1.42 -15.30
C ALA A 90 -5.95 0.92 -14.38
N ASN A 91 -7.19 1.30 -14.68
CA ASN A 91 -8.35 0.83 -13.93
C ASN A 91 -8.86 -0.47 -14.56
N ILE A 92 -9.01 -1.51 -13.74
CA ILE A 92 -9.59 -2.79 -14.14
C ILE A 92 -10.76 -3.08 -13.19
N GLY A 93 -11.84 -3.65 -13.71
CA GLY A 93 -12.99 -4.03 -12.91
C GLY A 93 -14.07 -4.72 -13.73
N ASN A 94 -14.81 -5.60 -13.08
CA ASN A 94 -16.01 -6.20 -13.65
C ASN A 94 -17.18 -5.19 -13.60
N SER A 95 -18.01 -5.17 -14.65
CA SER A 95 -19.33 -4.54 -14.63
C SER A 95 -20.43 -5.58 -14.37
N ALA A 96 -21.50 -5.23 -13.65
CA ALA A 96 -22.60 -6.15 -13.34
C ALA A 96 -23.28 -6.81 -14.56
N VAL A 97 -22.97 -6.35 -15.77
CA VAL A 97 -23.52 -6.81 -17.05
C VAL A 97 -22.56 -7.70 -17.86
N SER A 98 -21.26 -7.78 -17.54
CA SER A 98 -20.35 -8.76 -18.16
C SER A 98 -19.02 -8.92 -17.41
N SER A 99 -18.73 -10.14 -16.94
CA SER A 99 -17.35 -10.67 -16.79
C SER A 99 -17.33 -12.16 -16.58
N ASP A 100 -16.21 -12.77 -16.99
CA ASP A 100 -15.70 -14.05 -16.49
C ASP A 100 -14.35 -13.83 -15.77
N ILE A 101 -13.99 -14.75 -14.86
CA ILE A 101 -12.84 -14.67 -13.92
C ILE A 101 -11.55 -15.30 -14.48
N ASP A 102 -11.57 -15.79 -15.72
CA ASP A 102 -10.49 -16.58 -16.35
C ASP A 102 -9.06 -16.12 -16.03
#